data_AF-A0A9N9KFX3-F1
#
_entry.id   AF-A0A9N9KFX3-F1
#
_cell.length_a   1.000
_cell.length_b   1.000
_cell.length_c   1.000
_cell.angle_alpha   90.00
_cell.angle_beta   90.00
_cell.angle_gamma   90.00
#
_symmetry.space_group_name_H-M   'P 1'
#
loop_
_entity.id
_entity.type
_entity.pdbx_description
1 polymer ?
#
loop_
_entity_poly.entity_id
_entity_poly.type
_entity_poly.pdbx_seq_one_letter_code
_entity_poly.pdbx_strand_id
1 'polypeptide(L)'
;IAGFEVLSADMNWISVPVIPDCVLINIGDLLEFWTQGLFKSTKHRVVFRKETLNQDRYSIAYFCHAEDDVGLEPIPSRFIIADEKGSKSMTA
;
A
#
# COMPACT_ATOMS: atom_id res chain seq x y z
N ILE A 1 20.20 6.29 0.68
CA ILE A 1 19.76 7.05 1.89
C ILE A 1 18.26 6.82 2.20
N ALA A 2 17.81 7.18 3.41
CA ALA A 2 16.40 7.18 3.80
C ALA A 2 15.60 8.33 3.13
N GLY A 3 14.28 8.41 3.40
CA GLY A 3 13.40 9.48 2.88
C GLY A 3 11.97 9.04 2.59
N PHE A 4 11.62 7.77 2.82
CA PHE A 4 10.26 7.26 2.68
C PHE A 4 9.42 7.64 3.90
N GLU A 5 8.22 8.17 3.67
CA GLU A 5 7.28 8.56 4.70
C GLU A 5 5.89 7.98 4.42
N VAL A 6 5.18 7.61 5.48
CA VAL A 6 3.79 7.16 5.46
C VAL A 6 2.90 8.12 6.23
N LEU A 7 1.67 8.31 5.78
CA LEU A 7 0.69 9.14 6.48
C LEU A 7 -0.03 8.30 7.55
N SER A 8 0.07 8.69 8.82
CA SER A 8 -0.63 8.03 9.91
C SER A 8 -2.12 8.37 9.95
N ALA A 9 -2.88 7.62 10.76
CA ALA A 9 -4.29 7.91 11.03
C ALA A 9 -4.50 9.30 11.65
N ASP A 10 -3.53 9.80 12.40
CA ASP A 10 -3.54 11.14 13.00
C ASP A 10 -3.12 12.25 12.00
N MET A 11 -3.08 11.94 10.70
CA MET A 11 -2.71 12.86 9.62
C MET A 11 -1.28 13.39 9.71
N ASN A 12 -0.39 12.64 10.36
CA ASN A 12 1.03 12.98 10.49
C ASN A 12 1.89 12.13 9.55
N TRP A 13 2.87 12.76 8.91
CA TRP A 13 3.87 12.04 8.12
C TRP A 13 4.92 11.42 9.05
N ILE A 14 5.05 10.10 8.98
CA ILE A 14 6.00 9.31 9.78
C ILE A 14 7.10 8.80 8.85
N SER A 15 8.36 9.09 9.20
CA SER A 15 9.52 8.54 8.49
C SER A 15 9.68 7.06 8.77
N VAL A 16 9.86 6.28 7.71
CA VAL A 16 10.11 4.84 7.81
C VAL A 16 11.62 4.59 7.84
N PRO A 17 12.15 3.89 8.86
CA PRO A 17 13.58 3.62 8.95
C PRO A 17 14.03 2.65 7.86
N VAL A 18 15.28 2.80 7.43
CA VAL A 18 15.96 1.80 6.59
C VAL A 18 16.55 0.75 7.53
N ILE A 19 16.02 -0.47 7.47
CA ILE A 19 16.52 -1.62 8.22
C ILE A 19 17.34 -2.48 7.25
N PRO A 20 18.62 -2.79 7.54
CA PRO A 20 19.43 -3.68 6.71
C PRO A 20 18.75 -5.03 6.49
N ASP A 21 18.94 -5.59 5.28
CA ASP A 21 18.44 -6.91 4.89
C ASP A 21 16.92 -7.11 5.01
N CYS A 22 16.17 -5.99 5.00
CA CYS A 22 14.71 -5.99 5.09
C CYS A 22 14.08 -5.39 3.84
N VAL A 23 12.86 -5.84 3.54
CA VAL A 23 11.99 -5.24 2.53
C VAL A 23 10.81 -4.54 3.20
N LEU A 24 10.46 -3.37 2.67
CA LEU A 24 9.23 -2.68 3.03
C LEU A 24 8.09 -3.28 2.21
N ILE A 25 7.02 -3.71 2.87
CA ILE A 25 5.79 -4.17 2.22
C ILE A 25 4.65 -3.22 2.59
N ASN A 26 3.98 -2.66 1.60
CA ASN A 26 2.75 -1.90 1.77
C ASN A 26 1.60 -2.55 1.02
N ILE A 27 0.39 -2.18 1.43
CA ILE A 27 -0.86 -2.59 0.81
C ILE A 27 -1.20 -1.61 -0.31
N GLY A 28 -1.71 -2.13 -1.43
CA GLY A 28 -2.24 -1.35 -2.54
C GLY A 28 -3.78 -1.39 -2.59
N ASP A 29 -4.36 -0.54 -3.42
CA ASP A 29 -5.81 -0.28 -3.46
C ASP A 29 -6.63 -1.54 -3.78
N LEU A 30 -6.15 -2.41 -4.69
CA LEU A 30 -6.84 -3.66 -5.03
C LEU A 30 -7.01 -4.58 -3.81
N LEU A 31 -5.97 -4.70 -2.98
CA LEU A 31 -6.03 -5.52 -1.77
C LEU A 31 -6.85 -4.85 -0.65
N GLU A 32 -6.84 -3.52 -0.55
CA GLU A 32 -7.78 -2.81 0.34
C GLU A 32 -9.23 -3.08 -0.08
N PHE A 33 -9.54 -3.02 -1.38
CA PHE A 33 -10.88 -3.30 -1.91
C PHE A 33 -11.32 -4.73 -1.60
N TRP A 34 -10.50 -5.73 -1.97
CA TRP A 34 -10.80 -7.15 -1.70
C TRP A 34 -11.02 -7.45 -0.23
N THR A 35 -10.38 -6.69 0.66
CA THR A 35 -10.50 -6.89 2.10
C THR A 35 -11.57 -6.01 2.75
N GLN A 36 -12.40 -5.32 1.95
CA GLN A 36 -13.38 -4.33 2.42
C GLN A 36 -12.79 -3.32 3.41
N GLY A 37 -11.55 -2.89 3.17
CA GLY A 37 -10.90 -1.93 4.05
C GLY A 37 -10.34 -2.50 5.35
N LEU A 38 -10.31 -3.83 5.55
CA LEU A 38 -9.60 -4.44 6.67
C LEU A 38 -8.10 -4.14 6.59
N PHE A 39 -7.52 -4.22 5.39
CA PHE A 39 -6.18 -3.69 5.11
C PHE A 39 -6.27 -2.32 4.45
N LYS A 40 -5.31 -1.44 4.77
CA LYS A 40 -5.31 -0.04 4.36
C LYS A 40 -4.19 0.27 3.38
N SER A 41 -4.55 0.73 2.19
CA SER A 41 -3.67 1.36 1.22
C SER A 41 -3.27 2.73 1.73
N THR A 42 -2.16 2.76 2.47
CA THR A 42 -1.72 3.95 3.19
C THR A 42 -0.98 4.89 2.26
N LYS A 43 -1.36 6.18 2.26
CA LYS A 43 -0.64 7.22 1.52
C LYS A 43 0.82 7.27 1.95
N HIS A 44 1.70 7.31 0.97
CA HIS A 44 3.13 7.36 1.20
C HIS A 44 3.80 8.32 0.21
N ARG A 45 4.99 8.79 0.57
CA ARG A 45 5.78 9.70 -0.26
C ARG A 45 7.27 9.50 -0.04
N VAL A 46 8.08 10.00 -0.97
CA VAL A 46 9.52 10.14 -0.80
C VAL A 46 9.86 11.63 -0.71
N VAL A 47 10.60 12.02 0.33
CA VAL A 47 11.01 13.41 0.56
C VAL A 47 12.53 13.49 0.61
N PHE A 48 13.10 14.43 -0.13
CA PHE A 48 14.50 14.82 -0.01
C PHE A 48 14.61 15.98 0.99
N ARG A 49 15.48 15.83 1.98
CA ARG A 49 15.72 16.84 3.02
C ARG A 49 17.05 17.53 2.77
N LYS A 50 17.27 18.71 3.37
CA LYS A 50 18.47 19.51 3.12
C LYS A 50 19.76 18.72 3.40
N GLU A 51 19.73 17.87 4.41
CA GLU A 51 20.86 17.05 4.86
C GLU A 51 21.20 15.94 3.85
N THR A 52 20.29 15.61 2.94
CA THR A 52 20.41 14.54 1.97
C THR A 52 20.51 15.00 0.52
N LEU A 53 20.52 16.31 0.25
CA LEU A 53 20.55 16.86 -1.11
C LEU A 53 21.79 16.46 -1.93
N ASN A 54 22.91 16.16 -1.26
CA ASN A 54 24.17 15.78 -1.91
C ASN A 54 24.41 14.26 -1.89
N GLN A 55 23.37 13.45 -1.64
CA GLN A 55 23.48 12.01 -1.51
C GLN A 55 22.50 11.29 -2.45
N ASP A 56 22.99 10.22 -3.08
CA ASP A 56 22.15 9.41 -3.95
C ASP A 56 21.21 8.48 -3.16
N ARG A 57 20.01 8.31 -3.68
CA ARG A 57 19.02 7.35 -3.19
C ARG A 57 18.64 6.37 -4.29
N TYR A 58 18.91 5.10 -4.05
CA TYR A 58 18.46 3.99 -4.88
C TYR A 58 17.35 3.22 -4.17
N SER A 59 16.30 2.86 -4.90
CA SER A 59 15.24 1.97 -4.43
C SER A 59 14.62 1.22 -5.61
N ILE A 60 14.13 0.02 -5.35
CA ILE A 60 13.39 -0.78 -6.32
C ILE A 60 11.98 -0.95 -5.75
N ALA A 61 10.96 -0.64 -6.55
CA ALA A 61 9.57 -0.94 -6.24
C ALA A 61 9.14 -2.13 -7.08
N TYR A 62 8.64 -3.17 -6.42
CA TYR A 62 8.05 -4.33 -7.08
C TYR A 62 6.54 -4.31 -6.80
N PHE A 63 5.75 -4.19 -7.86
CA PHE A 63 4.29 -4.17 -7.76
C PHE A 63 3.75 -5.58 -8.01
N CYS A 64 2.99 -6.09 -7.06
CA CYS A 64 2.28 -7.35 -7.16
C CYS A 64 0.78 -7.05 -7.23
N HIS A 65 0.13 -7.49 -8.30
CA HIS A 65 -1.31 -7.35 -8.53
C HIS A 65 -1.86 -8.64 -9.14
N ALA A 66 -3.19 -8.80 -9.14
CA ALA A 66 -3.82 -9.87 -9.89
C ALA A 66 -3.71 -9.65 -11.40
N GLU A 67 -3.92 -10.73 -12.15
CA GLU A 67 -4.14 -10.67 -13.58
C GLU A 67 -5.38 -9.82 -13.92
N ASP A 68 -5.36 -9.22 -15.10
CA ASP A 68 -6.38 -8.27 -15.56
C ASP A 68 -7.79 -8.88 -15.72
N ASP A 69 -7.92 -10.21 -15.74
CA ASP A 69 -9.20 -10.92 -15.86
C ASP A 69 -9.81 -11.30 -14.50
N VAL A 70 -9.11 -11.02 -13.39
CA VAL A 70 -9.61 -11.30 -12.04
C VAL A 70 -10.65 -10.26 -11.64
N GLY A 71 -11.81 -10.76 -11.19
CA GLY A 71 -12.88 -9.93 -10.67
C GLY A 71 -12.49 -9.18 -9.39
N LEU A 72 -12.78 -7.89 -9.36
CA LEU A 72 -12.62 -7.05 -8.19
C LEU A 72 -13.88 -7.14 -7.32
N GLU A 73 -13.93 -8.18 -6.48
CA GLU A 73 -15.01 -8.44 -5.52
C GLU A 73 -14.46 -8.74 -4.12
N PRO A 74 -15.16 -8.37 -3.03
CA PRO A 74 -14.74 -8.71 -1.67
C PRO A 74 -14.46 -10.20 -1.49
N ILE A 75 -13.29 -10.56 -0.94
CA ILE A 75 -12.90 -11.95 -0.72
C ILE A 75 -13.64 -12.48 0.52
N PRO A 76 -14.49 -13.52 0.39
CA PRO A 76 -15.20 -14.08 1.54
C PRO A 76 -14.23 -14.61 2.59
N SER A 77 -14.41 -14.21 3.85
CA SER A 77 -13.62 -14.73 4.96
C SER A 77 -14.38 -14.62 6.28
N ARG A 78 -13.84 -15.19 7.36
CA ARG A 78 -14.41 -15.00 8.71
C ARG A 78 -14.48 -13.53 9.16
N PHE A 79 -13.74 -12.64 8.49
CA PHE A 79 -13.67 -11.21 8.80
C PHE A 79 -14.41 -10.35 7.76
N ILE A 80 -14.77 -10.93 6.61
CA ILE A 80 -15.37 -10.23 5.49
C ILE A 80 -16.65 -10.99 5.14
N ILE A 81 -17.78 -10.48 5.61
CA ILE A 81 -19.09 -11.02 5.26
C ILE A 81 -19.41 -10.49 3.87
N ALA A 82 -19.61 -11.38 2.90
CA ALA A 82 -20.03 -10.98 1.56
C ALA A 82 -21.42 -10.34 1.66
N ASP A 83 -21.53 -9.07 1.25
CA ASP A 83 -22.83 -8.42 1.11
C ASP A 83 -23.57 -9.03 -0.10
N GLU A 84 -24.83 -9.43 0.08
CA GLU A 84 -25.68 -9.95 -1.01
C GLU A 84 -25.98 -8.92 -2.12
N LYS A 85 -25.64 -7.64 -1.90
CA LYS A 85 -25.81 -6.58 -2.88
C LYS A 85 -24.57 -6.46 -3.74
N GLY A 86 -24.60 -7.19 -4.87
CA GLY A 86 -23.57 -7.22 -5.89
C GLY A 86 -22.91 -5.87 -6.13
N SER A 87 -21.66 -5.75 -5.71
CA SER A 87 -20.78 -4.67 -6.16
C SER A 87 -20.64 -4.80 -7.67
N LYS A 88 -20.64 -3.67 -8.38
CA LYS A 88 -20.48 -3.66 -9.85
C LYS A 88 -19.21 -4.43 -10.20
N SER A 89 -19.35 -5.44 -11.06
CA SER A 89 -18.23 -6.18 -11.62
C SER A 89 -17.29 -5.22 -12.33
N MET A 90 -16.09 -5.09 -11.78
CA MET A 90 -14.94 -4.40 -12.36
C MET A 90 -13.79 -5.39 -12.31
N THR A 91 -12.91 -5.36 -13.29
CA THR A 91 -11.69 -6.16 -13.28
C THR A 91 -10.55 -5.37 -12.63
N ALA A 92 -9.48 -6.07 -12.26
CA ALA A 92 -8.25 -5.45 -11.75
C ALA A 92 -7.65 -4.41 -12.71
#